data_AF-A0A1Q5IUK2-F1
#
_entry.id   AF-A0A1Q5IUK2-F1
#
_cell.length_a   1.000
_cell.length_b   1.000
_cell.length_c   1.000
_cell.angle_alpha   90.00
_cell.angle_beta   90.00
_cell.angle_gamma   90.00
#
_symmetry.space_group_name_H-M   'P 1'
#
loop_
_entity.id
_entity.type
_entity.pdbx_description
1 polymer ?
#
loop_
_entity_poly.entity_id
_entity_poly.type
_entity_poly.pdbx_seq_one_letter_code
_entity_poly.pdbx_strand_id
1 'polypeptide(L)'
;MSVTIDITGLPRERIVFCPSPLAELGAALHALAEPAHHARLHAWTATTAAALKPELADRLHEADFMWRSTRSDFLLPAQPRATLAEELDDLDRMDDEKFVGSALEISCASRYSYGARSPLVDERMRRRALELATARGPRQSAFVERMLADPPGTRAWIRRLMEDCDEAFFADTWRRVRVQLSADARHKTELMRRKGLAEAVADASSAMVLEEDEAGSRIVVDKLVQGRTHAEGTGVTFLPTAFGWPHLFALHAPGWQPVIQYPVPARDLGGGAPVDTVKLRMEAVAHPMRMRLSRSLARGAYSTSELADTYGISAPEVSRHLAVMKKAGLITTQRRGRYVLHQLDVAVVARLGSDFLESVLR
;
A
#
# COMPACT_ATOMS: atom_id res chain seq x y z
N MET A 1 0.50 11.38 -14.28
CA MET A 1 0.44 9.95 -14.64
C MET A 1 -0.60 9.33 -13.72
N SER A 2 -1.38 8.36 -14.16
CA SER A 2 -2.48 7.80 -13.37
C SER A 2 -2.95 6.46 -13.94
N VAL A 3 -3.61 5.67 -13.09
CA VAL A 3 -4.42 4.55 -13.53
C VAL A 3 -5.87 5.00 -13.57
N THR A 4 -6.54 4.81 -14.70
CA THR A 4 -7.93 5.20 -14.92
C THR A 4 -8.81 3.98 -15.12
N ILE A 5 -9.90 3.92 -14.36
CA ILE A 5 -10.95 2.91 -14.51
C ILE A 5 -12.20 3.59 -15.03
N ASP A 6 -12.58 3.28 -16.27
CA ASP A 6 -13.83 3.73 -16.85
C ASP A 6 -15.01 2.97 -16.23
N ILE A 7 -15.94 3.71 -15.63
CA ILE A 7 -17.15 3.17 -14.99
C ILE A 7 -18.42 3.76 -15.61
N THR A 8 -18.31 4.31 -16.83
CA THR A 8 -19.44 4.95 -17.52
C THR A 8 -20.59 3.96 -17.69
N GLY A 9 -21.79 4.36 -17.24
CA GLY A 9 -22.98 3.51 -17.28
C GLY A 9 -22.96 2.31 -16.33
N LEU A 10 -21.94 2.16 -15.46
CA LEU A 10 -21.86 1.05 -14.52
C LEU A 10 -22.92 1.20 -13.41
N PRO A 11 -23.80 0.20 -13.20
CA PRO A 11 -24.75 0.22 -12.10
C PRO A 11 -24.02 0.25 -10.75
N ARG A 12 -24.52 1.04 -9.80
CA ARG A 12 -23.85 1.24 -8.49
C ARG A 12 -23.72 -0.05 -7.69
N GLU A 13 -24.65 -1.00 -7.86
CA GLU A 13 -24.62 -2.32 -7.25
C GLU A 13 -23.45 -3.19 -7.71
N ARG A 14 -22.80 -2.84 -8.83
CA ARG A 14 -21.57 -3.49 -9.31
C ARG A 14 -20.29 -2.85 -8.78
N ILE A 15 -20.41 -1.85 -7.90
CA ILE A 15 -19.28 -1.25 -7.18
C ILE A 15 -19.35 -1.72 -5.73
N VAL A 16 -18.39 -2.54 -5.32
CA VAL A 16 -18.45 -3.24 -4.04
C VAL A 16 -17.22 -2.96 -3.19
N PHE A 17 -17.43 -2.72 -1.90
CA PHE A 17 -16.37 -2.69 -0.90
C PHE A 17 -16.48 -3.96 -0.07
N CYS A 18 -15.46 -4.82 -0.10
CA CYS A 18 -15.52 -6.12 0.56
C CYS A 18 -14.11 -6.57 0.97
N PRO A 19 -13.88 -7.02 2.21
CA PRO A 19 -12.60 -7.62 2.59
C PRO A 19 -12.41 -8.98 1.90
N SER A 20 -11.15 -9.31 1.58
CA SER A 20 -10.76 -10.61 1.01
C SER A 20 -9.65 -11.24 1.84
N PRO A 21 -9.81 -12.48 2.36
CA PRO A 21 -8.74 -13.17 3.08
C PRO A 21 -7.51 -13.44 2.20
N LEU A 22 -7.64 -13.82 0.93
CA LEU A 22 -6.52 -14.04 0.02
C LEU A 22 -5.77 -12.73 -0.28
N ALA A 23 -6.49 -11.63 -0.49
CA ALA A 23 -5.87 -10.33 -0.71
C ALA A 23 -5.11 -9.82 0.51
N GLU A 24 -5.66 -10.06 1.71
CA GLU A 24 -5.03 -9.71 2.98
C GLU A 24 -3.82 -10.61 3.26
N LEU A 25 -3.91 -11.91 2.97
CA LEU A 25 -2.78 -12.84 3.07
C LEU A 25 -1.65 -12.39 2.15
N GLY A 26 -1.94 -12.08 0.89
CA GLY A 26 -0.92 -11.56 -0.03
C GLY A 26 -0.31 -10.24 0.46
N ALA A 27 -1.06 -9.39 1.18
CA ALA A 27 -0.53 -8.15 1.76
C ALA A 27 0.36 -8.42 2.97
N ALA A 28 -0.01 -9.40 3.81
CA ALA A 28 0.82 -9.89 4.89
C ALA A 28 2.13 -10.51 4.38
N LEU A 29 2.07 -11.30 3.29
CA LEU A 29 3.24 -11.89 2.64
C LEU A 29 4.16 -10.81 2.05
N HIS A 30 3.61 -9.76 1.43
CA HIS A 30 4.39 -8.61 0.97
C HIS A 30 5.11 -7.92 2.15
N ALA A 31 4.40 -7.67 3.25
CA ALA A 31 4.98 -7.05 4.43
C ALA A 31 6.08 -7.91 5.08
N LEU A 32 5.95 -9.25 5.05
CA LEU A 32 7.01 -10.16 5.49
C LEU A 32 8.23 -10.15 4.58
N ALA A 33 8.03 -10.03 3.27
CA ALA A 33 9.11 -10.01 2.29
C ALA A 33 9.86 -8.66 2.27
N GLU A 34 9.17 -7.54 2.54
CA GLU A 34 9.73 -6.19 2.54
C GLU A 34 9.37 -5.40 3.83
N PRO A 35 9.82 -5.85 5.02
CA PRO A 35 9.43 -5.25 6.29
C PRO A 35 9.86 -3.77 6.44
N ALA A 36 10.87 -3.34 5.68
CA ALA A 36 11.34 -1.96 5.67
C ALA A 36 10.33 -0.98 5.04
N HIS A 37 9.45 -1.42 4.14
CA HIS A 37 8.38 -0.59 3.57
C HIS A 37 7.24 -0.37 4.57
N HIS A 38 7.10 -1.27 5.54
CA HIS A 38 5.96 -1.35 6.46
C HIS A 38 6.36 -1.05 7.90
N ALA A 39 6.83 0.18 8.16
CA ALA A 39 7.27 0.59 9.50
C ALA A 39 6.23 0.30 10.61
N ARG A 40 4.93 0.46 10.30
CA ARG A 40 3.81 0.20 11.24
C ARG A 40 3.65 -1.28 11.60
N LEU A 41 4.19 -2.18 10.79
CA LEU A 41 4.08 -3.63 10.96
C LEU A 41 5.38 -4.25 11.47
N HIS A 42 6.42 -3.47 11.78
CA HIS A 42 7.74 -3.98 12.15
C HIS A 42 7.70 -5.02 13.28
N ALA A 43 6.91 -4.76 14.34
CA ALA A 43 6.77 -5.72 15.45
C ALA A 43 6.10 -7.03 15.00
N TRP A 44 5.08 -6.94 14.15
CA TRP A 44 4.38 -8.10 13.61
C TRP A 44 5.29 -8.88 12.65
N THR A 45 6.01 -8.21 11.75
CA THR A 45 6.89 -8.88 10.77
C THR A 45 8.06 -9.57 11.47
N ALA A 46 8.69 -8.90 12.45
CA ALA A 46 9.78 -9.50 13.23
C ALA A 46 9.33 -10.73 14.02
N THR A 47 8.19 -10.64 14.71
CA THR A 47 7.64 -11.76 15.50
C THR A 47 7.24 -12.93 14.60
N THR A 48 6.55 -12.64 13.51
CA THR A 48 6.07 -13.67 12.57
C THR A 48 7.25 -14.35 11.89
N ALA A 49 8.23 -13.58 11.37
CA ALA A 49 9.42 -14.14 10.73
C ALA A 49 10.25 -15.02 11.68
N ALA A 50 10.38 -14.63 12.95
CA ALA A 50 11.10 -15.44 13.95
C ALA A 50 10.37 -16.74 14.32
N ALA A 51 9.05 -16.81 14.13
CA ALA A 51 8.24 -17.99 14.44
C ALA A 51 8.04 -18.93 13.24
N LEU A 52 8.43 -18.52 12.03
CA LEU A 52 8.28 -19.35 10.83
C LEU A 52 9.20 -20.58 10.88
N LYS A 53 8.62 -21.74 10.56
CA LYS A 53 9.41 -22.96 10.35
C LYS A 53 10.35 -22.77 9.15
N PRO A 54 11.61 -23.23 9.20
CA PRO A 54 12.57 -23.06 8.11
C PRO A 54 12.05 -23.55 6.75
N GLU A 55 11.31 -24.67 6.73
CA GLU A 55 10.77 -25.27 5.51
C GLU A 55 9.70 -24.38 4.85
N LEU A 56 8.89 -23.69 5.66
CA LEU A 56 7.90 -22.75 5.16
C LEU A 56 8.58 -21.46 4.68
N ALA A 57 9.59 -20.97 5.40
CA ALA A 57 10.37 -19.81 4.98
C ALA A 57 11.08 -20.04 3.64
N ASP A 58 11.65 -21.23 3.41
CA ASP A 58 12.28 -21.61 2.14
C ASP A 58 11.29 -21.61 0.97
N ARG A 59 10.09 -22.16 1.18
CA ARG A 59 9.03 -22.16 0.15
C ARG A 59 8.48 -20.76 -0.13
N LEU A 60 8.32 -19.94 0.91
CA LEU A 60 7.96 -18.53 0.74
C LEU A 60 9.00 -17.79 -0.10
N HIS A 61 10.28 -18.06 0.11
CA HIS A 61 11.35 -17.44 -0.68
C HIS A 61 11.32 -17.87 -2.16
N GLU A 62 10.97 -19.13 -2.45
CA GLU A 62 10.91 -19.64 -3.82
C GLU A 62 9.88 -18.90 -4.71
N ALA A 63 8.79 -18.44 -4.09
CA ALA A 63 7.65 -17.81 -4.74
C ALA A 63 7.56 -16.29 -4.47
N ASP A 64 8.54 -15.71 -3.76
CA ASP A 64 8.47 -14.34 -3.23
C ASP A 64 8.22 -13.28 -4.29
N PHE A 65 8.72 -13.46 -5.51
CA PHE A 65 8.55 -12.51 -6.61
C PHE A 65 7.08 -12.17 -6.93
N MET A 66 6.14 -13.07 -6.63
CA MET A 66 4.69 -12.88 -6.80
C MET A 66 4.08 -11.88 -5.82
N TRP A 67 4.73 -11.60 -4.68
CA TRP A 67 4.25 -10.62 -3.70
C TRP A 67 5.31 -9.64 -3.18
N ARG A 68 6.59 -9.80 -3.52
CA ARG A 68 7.71 -9.00 -2.98
C ARG A 68 7.87 -7.67 -3.72
N SER A 69 8.20 -7.73 -5.01
CA SER A 69 8.37 -6.53 -5.84
C SER A 69 7.09 -6.15 -6.61
N THR A 70 6.17 -7.11 -6.70
CA THR A 70 4.92 -7.02 -7.44
C THR A 70 3.82 -7.70 -6.63
N ARG A 71 2.55 -7.53 -6.99
CA ARG A 71 1.44 -8.28 -6.43
C ARG A 71 0.69 -8.99 -7.54
N SER A 72 0.95 -10.28 -7.76
CA SER A 72 0.29 -11.08 -8.79
C SER A 72 -1.23 -10.94 -8.75
N ASP A 73 -1.86 -10.84 -9.93
CA ASP A 73 -3.27 -10.45 -10.05
C ASP A 73 -4.22 -11.44 -9.36
N PHE A 74 -3.88 -12.73 -9.33
CA PHE A 74 -4.70 -13.75 -8.66
C PHE A 74 -4.80 -13.56 -7.15
N LEU A 75 -3.88 -12.80 -6.53
CA LEU A 75 -3.94 -12.44 -5.11
C LEU A 75 -4.93 -11.30 -4.84
N LEU A 76 -5.60 -10.76 -5.87
CA LEU A 76 -6.57 -9.67 -5.76
C LEU A 76 -7.91 -10.13 -6.38
N PRO A 77 -8.66 -11.00 -5.70
CA PRO A 77 -9.89 -11.57 -6.25
C PRO A 77 -10.95 -10.48 -6.46
N ALA A 78 -11.49 -10.44 -7.67
CA ALA A 78 -12.57 -9.52 -8.03
C ALA A 78 -13.89 -9.83 -7.32
N GLN A 79 -14.10 -11.07 -6.91
CA GLN A 79 -15.28 -11.53 -6.17
C GLN A 79 -14.84 -12.22 -4.88
N PRO A 80 -14.54 -11.46 -3.81
CA PRO A 80 -14.12 -12.02 -2.54
C PRO A 80 -15.11 -13.04 -1.97
N ARG A 81 -14.59 -14.07 -1.30
CA ARG A 81 -15.39 -15.08 -0.59
C ARG A 81 -15.30 -14.90 0.92
N ALA A 82 -16.11 -15.65 1.66
CA ALA A 82 -16.17 -15.53 3.11
C ALA A 82 -14.92 -16.10 3.79
N THR A 83 -14.28 -17.08 3.16
CA THR A 83 -13.12 -17.80 3.71
C THR A 83 -11.97 -17.90 2.70
N LEU A 84 -10.75 -18.07 3.22
CA LEU A 84 -9.56 -18.29 2.38
C LEU A 84 -9.73 -19.54 1.52
N ALA A 85 -10.26 -20.63 2.08
CA ALA A 85 -10.48 -21.88 1.36
C ALA A 85 -11.36 -21.69 0.12
N GLU A 86 -12.48 -20.96 0.24
CA GLU A 86 -13.36 -20.66 -0.90
C GLU A 86 -12.68 -19.79 -1.97
N GLU A 87 -11.82 -18.84 -1.58
CA GLU A 87 -11.05 -18.04 -2.56
C GLU A 87 -9.96 -18.87 -3.24
N LEU A 88 -9.37 -19.84 -2.54
CA LEU A 88 -8.44 -20.80 -3.14
C LEU A 88 -9.18 -21.79 -4.06
N ASP A 89 -10.46 -22.12 -3.80
CA ASP A 89 -11.25 -22.95 -4.72
C ASP A 89 -11.47 -22.25 -6.05
N ASP A 90 -11.65 -20.92 -6.02
CA ASP A 90 -11.74 -20.10 -7.22
C ASP A 90 -10.38 -20.02 -7.95
N LEU A 91 -9.26 -20.03 -7.22
CA LEU A 91 -7.93 -20.18 -7.82
C LEU A 91 -7.81 -21.53 -8.55
N ASP A 92 -8.21 -22.65 -7.93
CA ASP A 92 -8.10 -23.97 -8.55
C ASP A 92 -8.91 -24.10 -9.85
N ARG A 93 -10.05 -23.42 -9.92
CA ARG A 93 -10.95 -23.38 -11.08
C ARG A 93 -10.44 -22.46 -12.20
N MET A 94 -9.43 -21.64 -11.94
CA MET A 94 -8.85 -20.75 -12.95
C MET A 94 -8.23 -21.57 -14.07
N ASP A 95 -8.45 -21.16 -15.32
CA ASP A 95 -7.78 -21.78 -16.46
C ASP A 95 -6.27 -21.52 -16.42
N ASP A 96 -5.49 -22.42 -17.02
CA ASP A 96 -4.03 -22.40 -16.92
C ASP A 96 -3.43 -21.15 -17.57
N GLU A 97 -3.99 -20.67 -18.69
CA GLU A 97 -3.53 -19.46 -19.36
C GLU A 97 -3.70 -18.24 -18.47
N LYS A 98 -4.88 -18.07 -17.87
CA LYS A 98 -5.20 -16.98 -16.94
C LYS A 98 -4.41 -17.07 -15.66
N PHE A 99 -4.22 -18.27 -15.10
CA PHE A 99 -3.40 -18.49 -13.92
C PHE A 99 -1.94 -18.07 -14.19
N VAL A 100 -1.31 -18.63 -15.21
CA VAL A 100 0.09 -18.30 -15.54
C VAL A 100 0.25 -16.84 -15.95
N GLY A 101 -0.71 -16.30 -16.71
CA GLY A 101 -0.79 -14.87 -17.01
C GLY A 101 -0.79 -14.05 -15.73
N SER A 102 -1.80 -14.21 -14.87
CA SER A 102 -1.92 -13.46 -13.61
C SER A 102 -0.72 -13.58 -12.67
N ALA A 103 -0.05 -14.74 -12.66
CA ALA A 103 1.11 -14.99 -11.81
C ALA A 103 2.35 -14.22 -12.33
N LEU A 104 2.55 -14.17 -13.64
CA LEU A 104 3.78 -13.65 -14.27
C LEU A 104 3.63 -12.26 -14.91
N GLU A 105 2.41 -11.77 -15.16
CA GLU A 105 2.14 -10.53 -15.91
C GLU A 105 2.77 -9.31 -15.21
N ILE A 106 2.49 -9.11 -13.92
CA ILE A 106 3.04 -7.96 -13.17
C ILE A 106 4.55 -8.11 -12.98
N SER A 107 5.04 -9.34 -12.86
CA SER A 107 6.48 -9.63 -12.86
C SER A 107 7.17 -9.31 -14.20
N CYS A 108 6.39 -9.14 -15.28
CA CYS A 108 6.77 -8.68 -16.61
C CYS A 108 6.30 -7.23 -16.90
N ALA A 109 6.33 -6.37 -15.88
CA ALA A 109 5.74 -5.02 -15.78
C ALA A 109 5.75 -4.09 -17.03
N SER A 110 6.70 -4.23 -17.97
CA SER A 110 6.75 -3.37 -19.16
C SER A 110 5.60 -3.56 -20.14
N ARG A 111 4.75 -4.59 -19.95
CA ARG A 111 3.63 -4.92 -20.84
C ARG A 111 2.26 -5.01 -20.19
N TYR A 112 2.16 -4.80 -18.87
CA TYR A 112 0.94 -4.97 -18.10
C TYR A 112 -0.27 -4.22 -18.71
N SER A 113 -0.08 -2.96 -19.09
CA SER A 113 -1.15 -2.13 -19.67
C SER A 113 -1.56 -2.50 -21.10
N TYR A 114 -0.81 -3.39 -21.77
CA TYR A 114 -1.01 -3.73 -23.19
C TYR A 114 -1.69 -5.09 -23.40
N GLY A 115 -2.01 -5.83 -22.34
CA GLY A 115 -2.72 -7.10 -22.40
C GLY A 115 -1.90 -8.16 -23.14
N ALA A 116 -0.71 -8.48 -22.61
CA ALA A 116 0.11 -9.50 -23.22
C ALA A 116 -0.61 -10.86 -23.19
N ARG A 117 -0.34 -11.70 -24.19
CA ARG A 117 -0.85 -13.08 -24.19
C ARG A 117 -0.08 -13.90 -23.16
N SER A 118 -0.74 -14.91 -22.60
CA SER A 118 -0.13 -15.78 -21.60
C SER A 118 1.19 -16.40 -22.11
N PRO A 119 2.24 -16.48 -21.26
CA PRO A 119 3.47 -17.22 -21.56
C PRO A 119 3.29 -18.68 -21.97
N LEU A 120 2.11 -19.28 -21.73
CA LEU A 120 1.79 -20.63 -22.22
C LEU A 120 1.55 -20.69 -23.74
N VAL A 121 1.08 -19.59 -24.33
CA VAL A 121 0.66 -19.54 -25.75
C VAL A 121 1.43 -18.51 -26.57
N ASP A 122 2.29 -17.71 -25.94
CA ASP A 122 3.15 -16.72 -26.58
C ASP A 122 4.62 -16.97 -26.22
N GLU A 123 5.39 -17.47 -27.18
CA GLU A 123 6.81 -17.81 -27.01
C GLU A 123 7.68 -16.59 -26.65
N ARG A 124 7.30 -15.39 -27.09
CA ARG A 124 8.04 -14.17 -26.72
C ARG A 124 7.82 -13.84 -25.24
N MET A 125 6.59 -13.98 -24.76
CA MET A 125 6.27 -13.80 -23.33
C MET A 125 6.86 -14.90 -22.48
N ARG A 126 6.89 -16.15 -22.98
CA ARG A 126 7.58 -17.28 -22.35
C ARG A 126 9.06 -17.00 -22.12
N ARG A 127 9.78 -16.62 -23.17
CA ARG A 127 11.22 -16.27 -23.08
C ARG A 127 11.45 -15.14 -22.09
N ARG A 128 10.61 -14.11 -22.14
CA ARG A 128 10.71 -12.95 -21.25
C ARG A 128 10.50 -13.34 -19.77
N ALA A 129 9.51 -14.18 -19.49
CA ALA A 129 9.25 -14.66 -18.14
C ALA A 129 10.46 -15.44 -17.59
N LEU A 130 11.05 -16.33 -18.39
CA LEU A 130 12.24 -17.11 -18.04
C LEU A 130 13.48 -16.23 -17.83
N GLU A 131 13.72 -15.25 -18.70
CA GLU A 131 14.82 -14.27 -18.54
C GLU A 131 14.71 -13.51 -17.22
N LEU A 132 13.50 -13.03 -16.89
CA LEU A 132 13.25 -12.28 -15.65
C LEU A 132 13.32 -13.18 -14.40
N ALA A 133 12.92 -14.44 -14.50
CA ALA A 133 13.07 -15.41 -13.43
C ALA A 133 14.55 -15.72 -13.15
N THR A 134 15.34 -15.91 -14.22
CA THR A 134 16.80 -16.14 -14.15
C THR A 134 17.50 -14.97 -13.45
N ALA A 135 17.12 -13.74 -13.76
CA ALA A 135 17.69 -12.55 -13.14
C ALA A 135 17.41 -12.44 -11.62
N ARG A 136 16.36 -13.12 -11.12
CA ARG A 136 16.01 -13.15 -9.69
C ARG A 136 16.74 -14.23 -8.92
N GLY A 137 17.15 -15.30 -9.60
CA GLY A 137 17.98 -16.36 -9.02
C GLY A 137 17.56 -17.77 -9.46
N PRO A 138 18.37 -18.79 -9.13
CA PRO A 138 18.14 -20.17 -9.58
C PRO A 138 16.85 -20.78 -9.02
N ARG A 139 16.45 -20.42 -7.78
CA ARG A 139 15.19 -20.90 -7.18
C ARG A 139 13.98 -20.38 -7.95
N GLN A 140 13.92 -19.08 -8.25
CA GLN A 140 12.84 -18.46 -9.00
C GLN A 140 12.82 -18.93 -10.46
N SER A 141 13.99 -19.15 -11.09
CA SER A 141 14.06 -19.76 -12.44
C SER A 141 13.40 -21.14 -12.46
N ALA A 142 13.81 -22.02 -11.54
CA ALA A 142 13.25 -23.36 -11.44
C ALA A 142 11.73 -23.32 -11.16
N PHE A 143 11.27 -22.39 -10.33
CA PHE A 143 9.84 -22.22 -10.04
C PHE A 143 9.05 -21.83 -11.30
N VAL A 144 9.53 -20.86 -12.08
CA VAL A 144 8.86 -20.41 -13.32
C VAL A 144 8.92 -21.48 -14.41
N GLU A 145 10.03 -22.21 -14.54
CA GLU A 145 10.12 -23.34 -15.46
C GLU A 145 9.08 -24.42 -15.14
N ARG A 146 8.92 -24.77 -13.86
CA ARG A 146 7.88 -25.71 -13.41
C ARG A 146 6.47 -25.16 -13.66
N MET A 147 6.23 -23.88 -13.40
CA MET A 147 4.94 -23.22 -13.67
C MET A 147 4.53 -23.31 -15.14
N LEU A 148 5.48 -23.13 -16.05
CA LEU A 148 5.23 -23.19 -17.49
C LEU A 148 5.09 -24.63 -18.01
N ALA A 149 5.69 -25.61 -17.34
CA ALA A 149 5.64 -27.02 -17.73
C ALA A 149 4.41 -27.75 -17.15
N ASP A 150 4.04 -27.42 -15.91
CA ASP A 150 2.92 -27.99 -15.17
C ASP A 150 2.18 -26.89 -14.39
N PRO A 151 1.33 -26.09 -15.08
CA PRO A 151 0.53 -25.07 -14.42
C PRO A 151 -0.40 -25.62 -13.33
N PRO A 152 -1.14 -26.73 -13.52
CA PRO A 152 -2.00 -27.29 -12.48
C PRO A 152 -1.23 -27.73 -11.24
N GLY A 153 -0.09 -28.41 -11.39
CA GLY A 153 0.74 -28.81 -10.26
C GLY A 153 1.32 -27.61 -9.50
N THR A 154 1.73 -26.57 -10.21
CA THR A 154 2.20 -25.33 -9.58
C THR A 154 1.07 -24.58 -8.86
N ARG A 155 -0.14 -24.57 -9.43
CA ARG A 155 -1.32 -23.97 -8.78
C ARG A 155 -1.68 -24.69 -7.49
N ALA A 156 -1.69 -26.03 -7.50
CA ALA A 156 -1.88 -26.84 -6.30
C ALA A 156 -0.80 -26.60 -5.24
N TRP A 157 0.46 -26.43 -5.66
CA TRP A 157 1.55 -26.07 -4.76
C TRP A 157 1.34 -24.69 -4.11
N ILE A 158 0.87 -23.69 -4.86
CA ILE A 158 0.57 -22.35 -4.33
C ILE A 158 -0.59 -22.43 -3.34
N ARG A 159 -1.69 -23.13 -3.66
CA ARG A 159 -2.77 -23.38 -2.71
C ARG A 159 -2.20 -23.92 -1.39
N ARG A 160 -1.39 -24.98 -1.47
CA ARG A 160 -0.84 -25.60 -0.26
C ARG A 160 0.04 -24.62 0.52
N LEU A 161 0.83 -23.80 -0.17
CA LEU A 161 1.61 -22.74 0.47
C LEU A 161 0.72 -21.73 1.22
N MET A 162 -0.39 -21.31 0.63
CA MET A 162 -1.33 -20.38 1.26
C MET A 162 -2.02 -21.00 2.48
N GLU A 163 -2.40 -22.28 2.40
CA GLU A 163 -2.95 -23.05 3.53
C GLU A 163 -1.93 -23.19 4.66
N ASP A 164 -0.66 -23.48 4.34
CA ASP A 164 0.41 -23.57 5.34
C ASP A 164 0.67 -22.22 6.01
N CYS A 165 0.54 -21.10 5.27
CA CYS A 165 0.63 -19.75 5.84
C CYS A 165 -0.56 -19.44 6.76
N ASP A 166 -1.77 -19.87 6.38
CA ASP A 166 -2.97 -19.75 7.20
C ASP A 166 -2.80 -20.45 8.55
N GLU A 167 -2.35 -21.71 8.51
CA GLU A 167 -2.08 -22.48 9.73
C GLU A 167 -0.96 -21.86 10.57
N ALA A 168 0.12 -21.39 9.93
CA ALA A 168 1.30 -20.89 10.64
C ALA A 168 1.07 -19.54 11.34
N PHE A 169 0.39 -18.58 10.69
CA PHE A 169 0.24 -17.23 11.24
C PHE A 169 -1.01 -16.48 10.77
N PHE A 170 -1.51 -16.76 9.57
CA PHE A 170 -2.50 -15.88 8.96
C PHE A 170 -3.91 -16.08 9.54
N ALA A 171 -4.29 -17.28 9.99
CA ALA A 171 -5.60 -17.48 10.62
C ALA A 171 -5.81 -16.62 11.88
N ASP A 172 -4.78 -16.49 12.74
CA ASP A 172 -4.82 -15.59 13.90
C ASP A 172 -4.82 -14.12 13.48
N THR A 173 -3.97 -13.78 12.50
CA THR A 173 -3.90 -12.43 11.94
C THR A 173 -5.25 -11.99 11.37
N TRP A 174 -5.86 -12.81 10.54
CA TRP A 174 -7.18 -12.60 9.94
C TRP A 174 -8.26 -12.42 10.98
N ARG A 175 -8.30 -13.26 12.03
CA ARG A 175 -9.25 -13.10 13.14
C ARG A 175 -9.17 -11.72 13.79
N ARG A 176 -7.98 -11.14 13.93
CA ARG A 176 -7.78 -9.82 14.53
C ARG A 176 -8.23 -8.68 13.61
N VAL A 177 -7.91 -8.75 12.31
CA VAL A 177 -8.14 -7.62 11.38
C VAL A 177 -9.51 -7.66 10.69
N ARG A 178 -10.12 -8.83 10.48
CA ARG A 178 -11.36 -9.00 9.70
C ARG A 178 -12.52 -8.12 10.15
N VAL A 179 -12.64 -7.86 11.46
CA VAL A 179 -13.70 -7.02 12.02
C VAL A 179 -13.52 -5.57 11.59
N GLN A 180 -12.29 -5.06 11.66
CA GLN A 180 -11.95 -3.71 11.22
C GLN A 180 -12.17 -3.56 9.71
N LEU A 181 -11.70 -4.51 8.91
CA LEU A 181 -11.85 -4.47 7.45
C LEU A 181 -13.32 -4.53 7.03
N SER A 182 -14.12 -5.38 7.68
CA SER A 182 -15.57 -5.46 7.43
C SER A 182 -16.29 -4.18 7.85
N ALA A 183 -15.86 -3.54 8.94
CA ALA A 183 -16.45 -2.28 9.39
C ALA A 183 -16.13 -1.12 8.42
N ASP A 184 -14.89 -1.04 7.93
CA ASP A 184 -14.51 -0.06 6.92
C ASP A 184 -15.26 -0.28 5.60
N ALA A 185 -15.32 -1.51 5.08
CA ALA A 185 -16.09 -1.84 3.88
C ALA A 185 -17.56 -1.44 3.98
N ARG A 186 -18.21 -1.71 5.13
CA ARG A 186 -19.60 -1.29 5.40
C ARG A 186 -19.72 0.23 5.46
N HIS A 187 -18.76 0.91 6.09
CA HIS A 187 -18.73 2.36 6.14
C HIS A 187 -18.66 2.97 4.74
N LYS A 188 -17.76 2.48 3.89
CA LYS A 188 -17.62 2.93 2.49
C LYS A 188 -18.85 2.65 1.65
N THR A 189 -19.46 1.48 1.82
CA THR A 189 -20.72 1.13 1.17
C THR A 189 -21.84 2.10 1.57
N GLU A 190 -21.95 2.42 2.86
CA GLU A 190 -22.96 3.35 3.36
C GLU A 190 -22.69 4.80 2.93
N LEU A 191 -21.42 5.21 2.91
CA LEU A 191 -21.00 6.52 2.42
C LEU A 191 -21.35 6.67 0.93
N MET A 192 -21.08 5.65 0.12
CA MET A 192 -21.46 5.60 -1.29
C MET A 192 -22.98 5.71 -1.46
N ARG A 193 -23.75 5.01 -0.64
CA ARG A 193 -25.23 5.03 -0.67
C ARG A 193 -25.79 6.40 -0.29
N ARG A 194 -25.23 7.06 0.74
CA ARG A 194 -25.75 8.32 1.29
C ARG A 194 -25.25 9.57 0.57
N LYS A 195 -23.97 9.61 0.21
CA LYS A 195 -23.29 10.81 -0.33
C LYS A 195 -22.74 10.64 -1.75
N GLY A 196 -22.78 9.43 -2.30
CA GLY A 196 -22.29 9.14 -3.65
C GLY A 196 -20.88 8.57 -3.69
N LEU A 197 -20.50 8.11 -4.88
CA LEU A 197 -19.24 7.38 -5.10
C LEU A 197 -18.00 8.25 -4.89
N ALA A 198 -18.04 9.53 -5.28
CA ALA A 198 -16.92 10.46 -5.10
C ALA A 198 -16.44 10.50 -3.64
N GLU A 199 -17.38 10.64 -2.70
CA GLU A 199 -17.10 10.68 -1.26
C GLU A 199 -16.54 9.35 -0.74
N ALA A 200 -17.09 8.22 -1.20
CA ALA A 200 -16.62 6.90 -0.78
C ALA A 200 -15.20 6.60 -1.27
N VAL A 201 -14.87 7.00 -2.50
CA VAL A 201 -13.53 6.82 -3.09
C VAL A 201 -12.52 7.74 -2.42
N ALA A 202 -12.86 9.02 -2.22
CA ALA A 202 -11.98 9.98 -1.54
C ALA A 202 -11.71 9.60 -0.07
N ASP A 203 -12.71 9.03 0.63
CA ASP A 203 -12.55 8.53 2.00
C ASP A 203 -11.70 7.24 2.06
N ALA A 204 -11.65 6.46 0.97
CA ALA A 204 -10.83 5.25 0.89
C ALA A 204 -9.34 5.57 0.66
N SER A 205 -9.04 6.60 -0.14
CA SER A 205 -7.69 7.15 -0.26
C SER A 205 -7.72 8.54 -0.87
N SER A 206 -6.88 9.44 -0.36
CA SER A 206 -6.67 10.76 -0.96
C SER A 206 -6.01 10.71 -2.35
N ALA A 207 -5.45 9.55 -2.74
CA ALA A 207 -4.87 9.34 -4.06
C ALA A 207 -5.92 8.88 -5.09
N MET A 208 -7.20 8.83 -4.73
CA MET A 208 -8.26 8.45 -5.64
C MET A 208 -9.30 9.55 -5.78
N VAL A 209 -9.73 9.81 -7.01
CA VAL A 209 -10.74 10.82 -7.33
C VAL A 209 -11.74 10.23 -8.32
N LEU A 210 -13.02 10.59 -8.15
CA LEU A 210 -14.02 10.37 -9.19
C LEU A 210 -14.06 11.60 -10.09
N GLU A 211 -13.82 11.40 -11.39
CA GLU A 211 -13.99 12.43 -12.40
C GLU A 211 -15.24 12.12 -13.23
N GLU A 212 -16.08 13.11 -13.44
CA GLU A 212 -17.29 13.03 -14.25
C GLU A 212 -17.29 14.19 -15.25
N ASP A 213 -17.30 13.87 -16.55
CA ASP A 213 -17.30 14.83 -17.64
C ASP A 213 -18.28 14.40 -18.75
N GLU A 214 -18.35 15.15 -19.86
CA GLU A 214 -19.22 14.82 -21.00
C GLU A 214 -18.92 13.44 -21.62
N ALA A 215 -17.71 12.90 -21.41
CA ALA A 215 -17.30 11.59 -21.91
C ALA A 215 -17.67 10.44 -20.97
N GLY A 216 -18.05 10.73 -19.72
CA GLY A 216 -18.56 9.74 -18.76
C GLY A 216 -17.97 9.86 -17.36
N SER A 217 -18.03 8.76 -16.59
CA SER A 217 -17.56 8.69 -15.20
C SER A 217 -16.34 7.77 -15.10
N ARG A 218 -15.27 8.24 -14.46
CA ARG A 218 -14.02 7.48 -14.30
C ARG A 218 -13.44 7.62 -12.89
N ILE A 219 -12.95 6.51 -12.35
CA ILE A 219 -12.12 6.53 -11.13
C ILE A 219 -10.68 6.72 -11.56
N VAL A 220 -10.04 7.78 -11.06
CA VAL A 220 -8.64 8.09 -11.31
C VAL A 220 -7.85 7.80 -10.04
N VAL A 221 -6.87 6.91 -10.16
CA VAL A 221 -5.91 6.59 -9.11
C VAL A 221 -4.58 7.26 -9.45
N ASP A 222 -4.16 8.20 -8.62
CA ASP A 222 -2.88 8.91 -8.78
C ASP A 222 -1.73 7.92 -8.62
N LYS A 223 -0.93 7.79 -9.68
CA LYS A 223 0.15 6.81 -9.81
C LYS A 223 1.26 7.32 -10.71
N LEU A 224 2.50 6.93 -10.39
CA LEU A 224 3.65 7.17 -11.27
C LEU A 224 3.67 6.29 -12.53
N VAL A 225 2.66 5.42 -12.71
CA VAL A 225 2.44 4.61 -13.90
C VAL A 225 1.18 5.03 -14.63
N GLN A 226 1.14 4.83 -15.94
CA GLN A 226 -0.05 5.05 -16.75
C GLN A 226 -0.75 3.73 -17.04
N GLY A 227 -2.04 3.64 -16.69
CA GLY A 227 -2.87 2.46 -16.91
C GLY A 227 -4.30 2.85 -17.23
N ARG A 228 -4.99 2.04 -18.06
CA ARG A 228 -6.40 2.24 -18.38
C ARG A 228 -7.11 0.91 -18.44
N THR A 229 -8.28 0.84 -17.84
CA THR A 229 -9.19 -0.32 -17.92
C THR A 229 -10.64 0.15 -17.90
N HIS A 230 -11.57 -0.75 -18.21
CA HIS A 230 -13.01 -0.51 -18.17
C HIS A 230 -13.68 -1.52 -17.25
N ALA A 231 -14.71 -1.09 -16.54
CA ALA A 231 -15.49 -1.92 -15.63
C ALA A 231 -16.81 -2.41 -16.25
N GLU A 232 -17.08 -2.07 -17.52
CA GLU A 232 -18.31 -2.44 -18.22
C GLU A 232 -18.55 -3.97 -18.16
N GLY A 233 -19.79 -4.38 -17.84
CA GLY A 233 -20.16 -5.78 -17.80
C GLY A 233 -19.59 -6.59 -16.62
N THR A 234 -18.66 -6.04 -15.82
CA THR A 234 -18.02 -6.75 -14.70
C THR A 234 -18.27 -6.09 -13.35
N GLY A 235 -17.76 -4.88 -13.13
CA GLY A 235 -17.86 -4.14 -11.87
C GLY A 235 -16.52 -3.57 -11.40
N VAL A 236 -16.50 -2.97 -10.21
CA VAL A 236 -15.26 -2.54 -9.54
C VAL A 236 -15.28 -3.02 -8.09
N THR A 237 -14.21 -3.67 -7.66
CA THR A 237 -14.09 -4.20 -6.31
C THR A 237 -13.02 -3.46 -5.52
N PHE A 238 -13.40 -2.98 -4.33
CA PHE A 238 -12.53 -2.28 -3.40
C PHE A 238 -12.23 -3.19 -2.21
N LEU A 239 -10.96 -3.56 -2.04
CA LEU A 239 -10.46 -4.45 -0.99
C LEU A 239 -9.75 -3.64 0.11
N PRO A 240 -10.37 -3.43 1.28
CA PRO A 240 -9.65 -2.86 2.42
C PRO A 240 -8.56 -3.81 2.91
N THR A 241 -7.41 -3.28 3.32
CA THR A 241 -6.32 -4.06 3.91
C THR A 241 -5.70 -3.41 5.14
N ALA A 242 -5.37 -4.18 6.17
CA ALA A 242 -4.62 -3.70 7.33
C ALA A 242 -3.11 -3.75 7.09
N PHE A 243 -2.67 -4.53 6.10
CA PHE A 243 -1.26 -4.77 5.78
C PHE A 243 -0.76 -3.96 4.59
N GLY A 244 -1.66 -3.36 3.81
CA GLY A 244 -1.27 -2.68 2.57
C GLY A 244 -0.53 -1.36 2.74
N TRP A 245 -0.60 -0.68 3.89
CA TRP A 245 0.00 0.65 4.03
C TRP A 245 1.52 0.60 3.87
N PRO A 246 2.17 1.48 3.08
CA PRO A 246 1.62 2.68 2.43
C PRO A 246 1.07 2.46 1.00
N HIS A 247 1.04 1.23 0.51
CA HIS A 247 0.66 0.88 -0.85
C HIS A 247 -0.85 0.93 -1.10
N LEU A 248 -1.21 1.54 -2.23
CA LEU A 248 -2.52 1.48 -2.87
C LEU A 248 -2.34 0.71 -4.18
N PHE A 249 -2.99 -0.45 -4.35
CA PHE A 249 -2.90 -1.24 -5.57
C PHE A 249 -4.15 -1.06 -6.43
N ALA A 250 -3.97 -0.95 -7.74
CA ALA A 250 -5.05 -0.89 -8.73
C ALA A 250 -4.76 -1.93 -9.82
N LEU A 251 -5.42 -3.08 -9.72
CA LEU A 251 -5.45 -4.11 -10.74
C LEU A 251 -6.25 -3.58 -11.93
N HIS A 252 -5.58 -3.50 -13.07
CA HIS A 252 -6.16 -2.96 -14.31
C HIS A 252 -5.74 -3.78 -15.53
N ALA A 253 -5.38 -5.05 -15.32
CA ALA A 253 -5.07 -5.98 -16.39
C ALA A 253 -6.24 -6.06 -17.41
N PRO A 254 -5.99 -5.98 -18.72
CA PRO A 254 -7.04 -6.09 -19.72
C PRO A 254 -7.82 -7.41 -19.61
N GLY A 255 -9.15 -7.33 -19.68
CA GLY A 255 -10.03 -8.50 -19.54
C GLY A 255 -10.26 -8.95 -18.08
N TRP A 256 -9.66 -8.28 -17.09
CA TRP A 256 -9.95 -8.48 -15.69
C TRP A 256 -10.94 -7.45 -15.18
N GLN A 257 -11.80 -7.87 -14.25
CA GLN A 257 -12.57 -6.93 -13.46
C GLN A 257 -11.61 -6.07 -12.61
N PRO A 258 -11.70 -4.74 -12.68
CA PRO A 258 -10.83 -3.86 -11.91
C PRO A 258 -10.96 -4.07 -10.39
N VAL A 259 -9.82 -4.14 -9.71
CA VAL A 259 -9.74 -4.29 -8.25
C VAL A 259 -8.82 -3.23 -7.66
N ILE A 260 -9.29 -2.53 -6.63
CA ILE A 260 -8.49 -1.57 -5.88
C ILE A 260 -8.30 -2.09 -4.46
N GLN A 261 -7.06 -2.43 -4.08
CA GLN A 261 -6.73 -2.71 -2.68
C GLN A 261 -6.17 -1.46 -2.01
N TYR A 262 -6.80 -1.02 -0.91
CA TYR A 262 -6.47 0.23 -0.22
C TYR A 262 -6.25 0.02 1.28
N PRO A 263 -5.28 0.75 1.89
CA PRO A 263 -4.96 0.58 3.29
C PRO A 263 -6.04 1.21 4.18
N VAL A 264 -6.59 0.42 5.09
CA VAL A 264 -7.44 0.95 6.16
C VAL A 264 -6.54 1.70 7.14
N PRO A 265 -6.95 2.90 7.62
CA PRO A 265 -6.21 3.59 8.66
C PRO A 265 -6.03 2.69 9.88
N ALA A 266 -4.78 2.47 10.29
CA ALA A 266 -4.49 1.90 11.59
C ALA A 266 -5.14 2.78 12.66
N ARG A 267 -5.74 2.19 13.69
CA ARG A 267 -6.39 2.94 14.78
C ARG A 267 -5.42 3.84 15.56
N ASP A 268 -4.12 3.77 15.29
CA ASP A 268 -3.12 4.68 15.83
C ASP A 268 -2.56 5.69 14.80
N LEU A 269 -2.81 6.96 15.11
CA LEU A 269 -2.07 8.18 14.76
C LEU A 269 -2.04 8.65 13.30
N GLY A 270 -3.20 9.14 12.83
CA GLY A 270 -3.29 10.27 11.90
C GLY A 270 -2.94 9.97 10.44
N GLY A 271 -3.79 10.42 9.52
CA GLY A 271 -3.48 10.41 8.09
C GLY A 271 -2.12 11.05 7.82
N GLY A 272 -1.34 10.44 6.91
CA GLY A 272 -0.05 11.00 6.51
C GLY A 272 -0.24 12.43 6.03
N ALA A 273 0.67 13.32 6.43
CA ALA A 273 0.54 14.74 6.13
C ALA A 273 0.49 14.98 4.60
N PRO A 274 -0.27 15.98 4.11
CA PRO A 274 -0.25 16.35 2.69
C PRO A 274 1.19 16.59 2.20
N VAL A 275 1.50 16.28 0.93
CA VAL A 275 2.85 16.42 0.36
C VAL A 275 3.42 17.83 0.58
N ASP A 276 2.59 18.86 0.45
CA ASP A 276 2.99 20.25 0.73
C ASP A 276 3.39 20.48 2.20
N THR A 277 2.72 19.80 3.13
CA THR A 277 3.06 19.86 4.56
C THR A 277 4.38 19.16 4.84
N VAL A 278 4.63 18.03 4.18
CA VAL A 278 5.90 17.29 4.29
C VAL A 278 7.04 18.13 3.71
N LYS A 279 6.87 18.69 2.51
CA LYS A 279 7.83 19.62 1.89
C LYS A 279 8.14 20.81 2.80
N LEU A 280 7.10 21.49 3.32
CA LEU A 280 7.24 22.62 4.22
C LEU A 280 8.04 22.25 5.49
N ARG A 281 7.79 21.08 6.08
CA ARG A 281 8.51 20.58 7.25
C ARG A 281 9.97 20.24 6.95
N MET A 282 10.25 19.64 5.80
CA MET A 282 11.61 19.32 5.36
C MET A 282 12.42 20.59 5.11
N GLU A 283 11.86 21.56 4.38
CA GLU A 283 12.47 22.87 4.19
C GLU A 283 12.72 23.59 5.51
N ALA A 284 11.77 23.49 6.45
CA ALA A 284 11.93 24.03 7.79
C ALA A 284 13.06 23.34 8.57
N VAL A 285 13.22 22.02 8.55
CA VAL A 285 14.31 21.39 9.33
C VAL A 285 15.68 21.49 8.65
N ALA A 286 15.75 21.61 7.32
CA ALA A 286 16.98 21.59 6.51
C ALA A 286 17.96 22.78 6.73
N HIS A 287 17.66 23.72 7.64
CA HIS A 287 18.53 24.86 7.92
C HIS A 287 19.42 24.63 9.15
N PRO A 288 20.74 24.88 9.08
CA PRO A 288 21.69 24.57 10.15
C PRO A 288 21.32 25.16 11.52
N MET A 289 20.87 26.42 11.56
CA MET A 289 20.43 27.05 12.81
C MET A 289 19.16 26.39 13.38
N ARG A 290 18.21 25.96 12.54
CA ARG A 290 16.96 25.35 13.02
C ARG A 290 17.19 23.93 13.55
N MET A 291 18.14 23.20 12.97
CA MET A 291 18.63 21.93 13.56
C MET A 291 19.26 22.16 14.94
N ARG A 292 20.10 23.19 15.07
CA ARG A 292 20.70 23.57 16.36
C ARG A 292 19.65 23.93 17.40
N LEU A 293 18.67 24.78 17.06
CA LEU A 293 17.56 25.15 17.94
C LEU A 293 16.72 23.93 18.34
N SER A 294 16.43 23.03 17.39
CA SER A 294 15.67 21.79 17.64
C SER A 294 16.32 20.94 18.73
N ARG A 295 17.66 20.89 18.80
CA ARG A 295 18.39 20.16 19.85
C ARG A 295 18.07 20.66 21.26
N SER A 296 17.97 21.97 21.45
CA SER A 296 17.60 22.55 22.76
C SER A 296 16.11 22.38 23.02
N LEU A 297 15.28 22.70 22.02
CA LEU A 297 13.82 22.60 22.12
C LEU A 297 13.29 21.17 22.32
N ALA A 298 14.07 20.15 21.95
CA ALA A 298 13.76 18.74 22.24
C ALA A 298 13.96 18.37 23.72
N ARG A 299 14.78 19.13 24.46
CA ARG A 299 15.15 18.86 25.86
C ARG A 299 14.30 19.64 26.86
N GLY A 300 13.54 20.62 26.40
CA GLY A 300 12.69 21.44 27.24
C GLY A 300 12.12 22.65 26.50
N ALA A 301 11.30 23.42 27.21
CA ALA A 301 10.73 24.66 26.69
C ALA A 301 11.64 25.85 26.99
N TYR A 302 11.90 26.69 25.98
CA TYR A 302 12.81 27.85 26.08
C TYR A 302 12.15 29.12 25.52
N SER A 303 12.49 30.27 26.09
CA SER A 303 12.12 31.58 25.55
C SER A 303 13.04 32.02 24.41
N THR A 304 12.58 32.97 23.60
CA THR A 304 13.37 33.58 22.52
C THR A 304 14.67 34.21 23.04
N SER A 305 14.65 34.85 24.21
CA SER A 305 15.83 35.46 24.82
C SER A 305 16.85 34.42 25.26
N GLU A 306 16.41 33.33 25.92
CA GLU A 306 17.32 32.25 26.32
C GLU A 306 18.01 31.59 25.11
N LEU A 307 17.27 31.40 24.02
CA LEU A 307 17.82 30.87 22.77
C LEU A 307 18.78 31.88 22.10
N ALA A 308 18.48 33.18 22.14
CA ALA A 308 19.36 34.22 21.60
C ALA A 308 20.73 34.21 22.30
N ASP A 309 20.70 34.18 23.63
CA ASP A 309 21.90 34.13 24.46
C ASP A 309 22.68 32.82 24.23
N THR A 310 21.97 31.67 24.18
CA THR A 310 22.60 30.34 24.01
C THR A 310 23.33 30.20 22.67
N TYR A 311 22.78 30.75 21.59
CA TYR A 311 23.32 30.56 20.24
C TYR A 311 24.07 31.78 19.69
N GLY A 312 24.22 32.85 20.49
CA GLY A 312 24.96 34.05 20.12
C GLY A 312 24.37 34.80 18.93
N ILE A 313 23.04 34.80 18.79
CA ILE A 313 22.31 35.49 17.72
C ILE A 313 21.25 36.43 18.28
N SER A 314 20.81 37.39 17.46
CA SER A 314 19.85 38.40 17.91
C SER A 314 18.45 37.80 18.18
N ALA A 315 17.72 38.35 19.15
CA ALA A 315 16.34 37.91 19.43
C ALA A 315 15.39 38.00 18.21
N PRO A 316 15.46 39.03 17.33
CA PRO A 316 14.71 39.03 16.07
C PRO A 316 15.05 37.87 15.14
N GLU A 317 16.32 37.47 15.09
CA GLU A 317 16.77 36.34 14.26
C GLU A 317 16.27 35.00 14.79
N VAL A 318 16.34 34.78 16.11
CA VAL A 318 15.71 33.62 16.77
C VAL A 318 14.21 33.58 16.49
N SER A 319 13.53 34.72 16.65
CA SER A 319 12.09 34.84 16.40
C SER A 319 11.72 34.44 14.97
N ARG A 320 12.54 34.84 13.97
CA ARG A 320 12.35 34.44 12.56
C ARG A 320 12.47 32.93 12.38
N HIS A 321 13.46 32.28 13.01
CA HIS A 321 13.60 30.83 12.96
C HIS A 321 12.42 30.10 13.62
N LEU A 322 12.00 30.55 14.79
CA LEU A 322 10.87 29.99 15.52
C LEU A 322 9.56 30.17 14.74
N ALA A 323 9.36 31.30 14.06
CA ALA A 323 8.19 31.54 13.23
C ALA A 323 8.10 30.53 12.06
N VAL A 324 9.22 30.21 11.40
CA VAL A 324 9.26 29.19 10.34
C VAL A 324 8.95 27.80 10.90
N MET A 325 9.57 27.42 12.03
CA MET A 325 9.33 26.12 12.66
C MET A 325 7.88 25.99 13.15
N LYS A 326 7.29 27.07 13.66
CA LYS A 326 5.89 27.13 14.08
C LYS A 326 4.94 27.01 12.90
N LYS A 327 5.23 27.71 11.78
CA LYS A 327 4.45 27.60 10.54
C LYS A 327 4.43 26.17 9.99
N ALA A 328 5.53 25.45 10.11
CA ALA A 328 5.64 24.04 9.72
C ALA A 328 5.02 23.05 10.74
N GLY A 329 4.54 23.54 11.89
CA GLY A 329 3.97 22.71 12.96
C GLY A 329 5.01 21.86 13.70
N LEU A 330 6.28 22.23 13.69
CA LEU A 330 7.36 21.48 14.34
C LEU A 330 7.55 21.85 15.82
N ILE A 331 7.00 22.99 16.25
CA ILE A 331 7.11 23.48 17.62
C ILE A 331 5.75 23.91 18.15
N THR A 332 5.55 23.74 19.46
CA THR A 332 4.44 24.33 20.20
C THR A 332 4.91 25.59 20.92
N THR A 333 3.97 26.42 21.35
CA THR A 333 4.27 27.67 22.06
C THR A 333 3.28 27.85 23.18
N GLN A 334 3.77 28.07 24.41
CA GLN A 334 2.96 28.29 25.59
C GLN A 334 3.39 29.57 26.31
N ARG A 335 2.42 30.37 26.77
CA ARG A 335 2.70 31.55 27.58
C ARG A 335 2.75 31.16 29.06
N ARG A 336 3.84 31.53 29.75
CA ARG A 336 3.99 31.39 31.21
C ARG A 336 4.31 32.76 31.82
N GLY A 337 3.29 33.40 32.39
CA GLY A 337 3.40 34.77 32.90
C GLY A 337 3.80 35.77 31.81
N ARG A 338 4.92 36.46 32.01
CA ARG A 338 5.49 37.41 31.05
C ARG A 338 6.30 36.77 29.92
N TYR A 339 6.56 35.47 29.98
CA TYR A 339 7.41 34.75 29.01
C TYR A 339 6.58 33.93 28.02
N VAL A 340 7.08 33.84 26.80
CA VAL A 340 6.59 32.92 25.76
C VAL A 340 7.64 31.84 25.58
N LEU A 341 7.26 30.59 25.85
CA LEU A 341 8.14 29.44 25.77
C LEU A 341 7.80 28.62 24.53
N HIS A 342 8.82 28.17 23.84
CA HIS A 342 8.75 27.33 22.66
C HIS A 342 9.31 25.95 23.00
N GLN A 343 8.71 24.89 22.47
CA GLN A 343 9.18 23.53 22.65
C GLN A 343 8.97 22.73 21.37
N LEU A 344 9.86 21.78 21.09
CA LEU A 344 9.76 20.90 19.93
C LEU A 344 8.59 19.93 20.11
N ASP A 345 7.79 19.74 19.06
CA ASP A 345 6.84 18.63 19.01
C ASP A 345 7.57 17.37 18.55
N VAL A 346 8.08 16.61 19.52
CA VAL A 346 8.90 15.42 19.26
C VAL A 346 8.11 14.35 18.50
N ALA A 347 6.81 14.24 18.74
CA ALA A 347 5.96 13.27 18.05
C ALA A 347 5.84 13.60 16.55
N VAL A 348 5.66 14.88 16.21
CA VAL A 348 5.63 15.32 14.80
C VAL A 348 6.99 15.13 14.13
N VAL A 349 8.09 15.49 14.81
CA VAL A 349 9.45 15.38 14.26
C VAL A 349 9.86 13.92 14.03
N ALA A 350 9.48 13.02 14.94
CA ALA A 350 9.80 11.59 14.84
C ALA A 350 9.21 10.93 13.58
N ARG A 351 8.09 11.45 13.07
CA ARG A 351 7.44 10.94 11.86
C ARG A 351 7.94 11.57 10.56
N LEU A 352 8.85 12.54 10.59
CA LEU A 352 9.28 13.22 9.35
C LEU A 352 9.84 12.26 8.30
N GLY A 353 10.61 11.25 8.73
CA GLY A 353 11.14 10.23 7.83
C GLY A 353 10.06 9.35 7.22
N SER A 354 9.09 8.89 8.03
CA SER A 354 7.96 8.10 7.53
C SER A 354 7.04 8.92 6.64
N ASP A 355 6.70 10.15 7.04
CA ASP A 355 5.87 11.09 6.25
C ASP A 355 6.54 11.39 4.88
N PHE A 356 7.88 11.48 4.84
CA PHE A 356 8.65 11.63 3.61
C PHE A 356 8.61 10.38 2.73
N LEU A 357 8.92 9.21 3.31
CA LEU A 357 8.88 7.95 2.58
C LEU A 357 7.48 7.67 2.04
N GLU A 358 6.43 7.93 2.83
CA GLU A 358 5.04 7.89 2.36
C GLU A 358 4.81 8.83 1.17
N SER A 359 5.33 10.06 1.23
CA SER A 359 5.15 11.02 0.13
C SER A 359 5.90 10.63 -1.14
N VAL A 360 6.99 9.85 -1.02
CA VAL A 360 7.79 9.37 -2.16
C VAL A 360 7.26 8.05 -2.74
N LEU A 361 6.69 7.19 -1.88
CA LEU A 361 6.23 5.84 -2.24
C LEU A 361 4.74 5.76 -2.59
N ARG A 362 3.94 6.79 -2.27
CA ARG A 362 2.59 6.97 -2.81
C ARG A 362 2.65 7.09 -4.34
#